data_AF-A0A2V2ZVA2-F1
#
_entry.id   AF-A0A2V2ZVA2-F1
#
_cell.length_a   1.000
_cell.length_b   1.000
_cell.length_c   1.000
_cell.angle_alpha   90.00
_cell.angle_beta   90.00
_cell.angle_gamma   90.00
#
_symmetry.space_group_name_H-M   'P 1'
#
loop_
_entity.id
_entity.type
_entity.pdbx_description
1 polymer ?
#
loop_
_entity_poly.entity_id
_entity_poly.type
_entity_poly.pdbx_seq_one_letter_code
_entity_poly.pdbx_strand_id
1 'polypeptide(L)'
;MKIYQLNLKCHDLDSMKVFYTKVLEMELMAESEHYFTIMAGTTKILFEKDGTIPFYHVCFRTNADYYDHMYQKLGRESVLISNEKGEYSMFWEGKQAYFVDPDGNIIEMLERPFNGEEEEGLGWHDVGEIGLPVLTITDMEQELNKILRNEQIDSSETFAFYGDTQGVFVLVKEGRHWYPTERPAICSPIKIVVSGDRDATFKHKDYPYEIIVRKEWTGSVPAVQFRIARPTNQLEKLIDFYETGVGLERIGEFWQHEGYDGIMLGLPDSQYHIEFTQSEEIMELPRPTKEHLFVFYVANRFERDKIVNRLACMSYREVEPENPYWGRGGVTIEDPDGWRIVLMNTAGI
;
A
#
# COMPACT_ATOMS: atom_id res chain seq x y z
N MET A 1 -9.10 -8.62 -5.28
CA MET A 1 -8.86 -7.24 -4.86
C MET A 1 -8.75 -7.25 -3.35
N LYS A 2 -7.58 -7.63 -2.82
CA LYS A 2 -7.33 -7.56 -1.37
C LYS A 2 -7.18 -6.08 -0.99
N ILE A 3 -7.75 -5.68 0.13
CA ILE A 3 -7.55 -4.33 0.67
C ILE A 3 -6.35 -4.37 1.61
N TYR A 4 -5.20 -3.85 1.15
CA TYR A 4 -3.98 -3.84 1.96
C TYR A 4 -3.97 -2.71 2.97
N GLN A 5 -4.48 -1.54 2.58
CA GLN A 5 -4.40 -0.36 3.43
C GLN A 5 -5.58 0.58 3.23
N LEU A 6 -6.08 1.13 4.34
CA LEU A 6 -6.97 2.28 4.37
C LEU A 6 -6.30 3.43 5.14
N ASN A 7 -6.35 4.64 4.58
CA ASN A 7 -6.09 5.87 5.31
C ASN A 7 -7.40 6.64 5.40
N LEU A 8 -7.88 6.79 6.63
CA LEU A 8 -9.13 7.42 6.98
C LEU A 8 -8.82 8.64 7.86
N LYS A 9 -9.76 9.58 7.88
CA LYS A 9 -9.75 10.68 8.85
C LYS A 9 -10.41 10.23 10.15
N CYS A 10 -10.16 10.94 11.23
CA CYS A 10 -10.92 10.84 12.48
C CYS A 10 -10.92 12.17 13.22
N HIS A 11 -11.96 12.47 13.98
CA HIS A 11 -12.03 13.68 14.79
C HIS A 11 -11.46 13.43 16.21
N ASP A 12 -11.96 12.42 16.93
CA ASP A 12 -11.48 12.07 18.27
C ASP A 12 -10.40 10.97 18.23
N LEU A 13 -9.16 11.37 17.93
CA LEU A 13 -8.02 10.47 17.78
C LEU A 13 -7.81 9.52 18.99
N ASP A 14 -7.96 10.03 20.22
CA ASP A 14 -7.70 9.26 21.43
C ASP A 14 -8.80 8.23 21.68
N SER A 15 -10.07 8.63 21.58
CA SER A 15 -11.20 7.72 21.73
C SER A 15 -11.19 6.65 20.65
N MET A 16 -10.93 7.03 19.39
CA MET A 16 -10.79 6.11 18.27
C MET A 16 -9.68 5.10 18.52
N LYS A 17 -8.48 5.54 18.92
CA LYS A 17 -7.37 4.64 19.25
C LYS A 17 -7.74 3.65 20.35
N VAL A 18 -8.36 4.11 21.44
CA VAL A 18 -8.80 3.23 22.53
C VAL A 18 -9.83 2.22 22.03
N PHE A 19 -10.79 2.65 21.22
CA PHE A 19 -11.80 1.76 20.67
C PHE A 19 -11.17 0.65 19.81
N TYR A 20 -10.38 1.01 18.80
CA TYR A 20 -9.78 0.02 17.90
C TYR A 20 -8.79 -0.91 18.62
N THR A 21 -7.99 -0.42 19.56
CA THR A 21 -6.96 -1.24 20.24
C THR A 21 -7.47 -1.99 21.46
N LYS A 22 -8.43 -1.44 22.22
CA LYS A 22 -8.92 -2.05 23.49
C LYS A 22 -10.27 -2.72 23.34
N VAL A 23 -11.18 -2.15 22.53
CA VAL A 23 -12.50 -2.76 22.29
C VAL A 23 -12.38 -3.81 21.19
N LEU A 24 -11.87 -3.44 20.01
CA LEU A 24 -11.70 -4.37 18.89
C LEU A 24 -10.43 -5.22 18.95
N GLU A 25 -9.57 -5.02 19.95
CA GLU A 25 -8.36 -5.84 20.17
C GLU A 25 -7.39 -5.87 18.98
N MET A 26 -7.37 -4.80 18.16
CA MET A 26 -6.48 -4.70 17.01
C MET A 26 -5.06 -4.28 17.43
N GLU A 27 -4.05 -4.79 16.72
CA GLU A 27 -2.64 -4.49 16.98
C GLU A 27 -2.32 -3.04 16.61
N LEU A 28 -1.72 -2.28 17.53
CA LEU A 28 -1.22 -0.94 17.27
C LEU A 28 0.19 -1.01 16.68
N MET A 29 0.37 -0.44 15.49
CA MET A 29 1.66 -0.46 14.78
C MET A 29 2.49 0.81 15.02
N ALA A 30 1.84 1.97 15.02
CA ALA A 30 2.49 3.26 15.17
C ALA A 30 1.48 4.31 15.64
N GLU A 31 1.97 5.34 16.32
CA GLU A 31 1.18 6.49 16.74
C GLU A 31 2.00 7.78 16.77
N SER A 32 1.30 8.90 16.69
CA SER A 32 1.82 10.26 16.90
C SER A 32 0.72 11.14 17.48
N GLU A 33 0.99 12.43 17.66
CA GLU A 33 -0.03 13.43 18.06
C GLU A 33 -1.11 13.66 16.98
N HIS A 34 -0.88 13.19 15.74
CA HIS A 34 -1.74 13.45 14.59
C HIS A 34 -2.32 12.19 13.93
N TYR A 35 -1.82 11.00 14.25
CA TYR A 35 -2.36 9.76 13.68
C TYR A 35 -2.11 8.57 14.59
N PHE A 36 -2.85 7.49 14.37
CA PHE A 36 -2.46 6.15 14.81
C PHE A 36 -2.70 5.14 13.69
N THR A 37 -2.00 4.01 13.76
CA THR A 37 -2.07 2.94 12.76
C THR A 37 -2.26 1.61 13.45
N ILE A 38 -3.22 0.82 12.96
CA ILE A 38 -3.54 -0.52 13.45
C ILE A 38 -3.52 -1.57 12.34
N MET A 39 -3.49 -2.85 12.73
CA MET A 39 -3.77 -3.99 11.85
C MET A 39 -5.14 -4.60 12.17
N ALA A 40 -6.02 -4.64 11.18
CA ALA A 40 -7.23 -5.45 11.17
C ALA A 40 -6.91 -6.73 10.38
N GLY A 41 -6.34 -7.74 11.06
CA GLY A 41 -5.80 -8.91 10.40
C GLY A 41 -4.71 -8.54 9.40
N THR A 42 -4.94 -8.78 8.10
CA THR A 42 -3.99 -8.46 7.03
C THR A 42 -4.13 -7.04 6.46
N THR A 43 -5.15 -6.28 6.85
CA THR A 43 -5.35 -4.89 6.39
C THR A 43 -4.79 -3.88 7.39
N LYS A 44 -3.92 -2.99 6.92
CA LYS A 44 -3.42 -1.85 7.69
C LYS A 44 -4.43 -0.69 7.65
N ILE A 45 -4.72 -0.07 8.78
CA ILE A 45 -5.60 1.10 8.83
C ILE A 45 -4.90 2.24 9.55
N LEU A 46 -4.78 3.37 8.89
CA LEU A 46 -4.28 4.62 9.45
C LEU A 46 -5.46 5.57 9.66
N PHE A 47 -5.61 6.05 10.89
CA PHE A 47 -6.51 7.12 11.24
C PHE A 47 -5.71 8.40 11.46
N GLU A 48 -6.03 9.44 10.70
CA GLU A 48 -5.39 10.75 10.78
C GLU A 48 -6.36 11.78 11.33
N LYS A 49 -5.92 12.56 12.31
CA LYS A 49 -6.74 13.60 12.96
C LYS A 49 -7.17 14.67 11.95
N ASP A 50 -8.46 14.96 11.94
CA ASP A 50 -9.08 16.01 11.12
C ASP A 50 -9.97 16.92 11.99
N GLY A 51 -10.19 18.15 11.54
CA GLY A 51 -11.05 19.11 12.23
C GLY A 51 -12.55 18.86 11.99
N THR A 52 -12.89 18.02 11.03
CA THR A 52 -14.27 17.61 10.72
C THR A 52 -14.50 16.17 11.17
N ILE A 53 -15.73 15.85 11.56
CA ILE A 53 -16.13 14.46 11.87
C ILE A 53 -16.41 13.76 10.54
N PRO A 54 -15.59 12.77 10.15
CA PRO A 54 -15.82 12.02 8.93
C PRO A 54 -16.92 10.99 9.15
N PHE A 55 -17.31 10.31 8.08
CA PHE A 55 -18.24 9.20 8.17
C PHE A 55 -17.91 8.12 7.14
N TYR A 56 -17.72 6.92 7.64
CA TYR A 56 -17.37 5.73 6.86
C TYR A 56 -18.31 4.57 7.17
N HIS A 57 -18.42 3.67 6.19
CA HIS A 57 -18.83 2.30 6.42
C HIS A 57 -17.64 1.39 6.17
N VAL A 58 -17.29 0.54 7.13
CA VAL A 58 -16.17 -0.42 7.02
C VAL A 58 -16.64 -1.79 7.50
N CYS A 59 -16.36 -2.83 6.74
CA CYS A 59 -16.67 -4.20 7.12
C CYS A 59 -15.39 -4.99 7.43
N PHE A 60 -15.30 -5.53 8.64
CA PHE A 60 -14.24 -6.43 9.08
C PHE A 60 -14.69 -7.87 9.01
N ARG A 61 -13.88 -8.74 8.41
CA ARG A 61 -14.14 -10.18 8.36
C ARG A 61 -13.46 -10.92 9.51
N THR A 62 -14.10 -11.98 9.97
CA THR A 62 -13.62 -12.84 11.05
C THR A 62 -14.20 -14.25 10.93
N ASN A 63 -13.63 -15.22 11.66
CA ASN A 63 -14.21 -16.55 11.85
C ASN A 63 -15.35 -16.55 12.88
N ALA A 64 -16.05 -17.69 12.98
CA ALA A 64 -17.23 -17.86 13.81
C ALA A 64 -16.96 -17.71 15.32
N ASP A 65 -15.84 -18.24 15.81
CA ASP A 65 -15.50 -18.21 17.23
C ASP A 65 -15.16 -16.78 17.69
N TYR A 66 -14.36 -16.07 16.90
CA TYR A 66 -14.00 -14.69 17.20
C TYR A 66 -15.17 -13.72 16.98
N TYR A 67 -16.07 -14.01 16.03
CA TYR A 67 -17.35 -13.29 15.91
C TYR A 67 -18.15 -13.35 17.21
N ASP A 68 -18.34 -14.54 17.79
CA ASP A 68 -19.16 -14.70 19.00
C ASP A 68 -18.51 -13.99 20.22
N HIS A 69 -17.18 -14.03 20.33
CA HIS A 69 -16.43 -13.28 21.33
C HIS A 69 -16.61 -11.76 21.18
N MET A 70 -16.40 -11.23 19.98
CA MET A 70 -16.56 -9.80 19.69
C MET A 70 -18.01 -9.34 19.86
N TYR A 71 -19.00 -10.11 19.42
CA TYR A 71 -20.41 -9.80 19.58
C TYR A 71 -20.79 -9.62 21.06
N GLN A 72 -20.34 -10.53 21.93
CA GLN A 72 -20.56 -10.40 23.38
C GLN A 72 -19.88 -9.16 23.96
N LYS A 73 -18.65 -8.88 23.53
CA LYS A 73 -17.89 -7.73 24.02
C LYS A 73 -18.52 -6.40 23.60
N LEU A 74 -18.84 -6.24 22.32
CA LEU A 74 -19.51 -5.06 21.77
C LEU A 74 -20.89 -4.84 22.39
N GLY A 75 -21.60 -5.91 22.75
CA GLY A 75 -22.85 -5.84 23.50
C GLY A 75 -22.66 -5.26 24.92
N ARG A 76 -21.56 -5.58 25.61
CA ARG A 76 -21.24 -4.99 26.93
C ARG A 76 -20.87 -3.52 26.84
N GLU A 77 -20.18 -3.13 25.78
CA GLU A 77 -19.86 -1.73 25.47
C GLU A 77 -21.08 -0.92 24.99
N SER A 78 -22.22 -1.59 24.73
CA SER A 78 -23.48 -0.95 24.28
C SER A 78 -23.34 -0.16 22.97
N VAL A 79 -22.48 -0.62 22.06
CA VAL A 79 -22.23 0.02 20.76
C VAL A 79 -22.92 -0.67 19.56
N LEU A 80 -23.53 -1.83 19.78
CA LEU A 80 -24.26 -2.56 18.74
C LEU A 80 -25.48 -1.78 18.24
N ILE A 81 -25.74 -1.87 16.92
CA ILE A 81 -26.87 -1.28 16.24
C ILE A 81 -27.85 -2.40 15.86
N SER A 82 -29.13 -2.22 16.22
CA SER A 82 -30.19 -3.15 15.83
C SER A 82 -30.76 -2.82 14.46
N ASN A 83 -31.26 -3.82 13.74
CA ASN A 83 -32.10 -3.61 12.57
C ASN A 83 -33.51 -3.09 12.93
N GLU A 84 -34.35 -2.87 11.91
CA GLU A 84 -35.74 -2.40 12.07
C GLU A 84 -36.62 -3.32 12.96
N LYS A 85 -36.24 -4.59 13.13
CA LYS A 85 -36.94 -5.56 13.99
C LYS A 85 -36.38 -5.59 15.42
N GLY A 86 -35.36 -4.79 15.73
CA GLY A 86 -34.67 -4.80 17.02
C GLY A 86 -33.64 -5.93 17.17
N GLU A 87 -33.24 -6.58 16.07
CA GLU A 87 -32.25 -7.66 16.08
C GLU A 87 -30.83 -7.08 15.93
N TYR A 88 -29.89 -7.50 16.79
CA TYR A 88 -28.49 -7.02 16.78
C TYR A 88 -27.52 -7.97 16.04
N SER A 89 -27.92 -9.23 15.86
CA SER A 89 -27.19 -10.20 15.03
C SER A 89 -28.12 -10.62 13.90
N MET A 90 -27.63 -10.49 12.68
CA MET A 90 -28.32 -10.89 11.46
C MET A 90 -27.54 -12.01 10.77
N PHE A 91 -28.09 -12.54 9.69
CA PHE A 91 -27.46 -13.62 8.93
C PHE A 91 -27.62 -13.40 7.42
N TRP A 92 -26.50 -13.35 6.71
CA TRP A 92 -26.42 -13.34 5.26
C TRP A 92 -25.12 -14.03 4.81
N GLU A 93 -25.25 -15.29 4.41
CA GLU A 93 -24.12 -16.20 4.10
C GLU A 93 -23.09 -16.37 5.23
N GLY A 94 -23.45 -15.92 6.44
CA GLY A 94 -22.65 -15.87 7.66
C GLY A 94 -23.31 -14.91 8.65
N LYS A 95 -22.90 -14.96 9.93
CA LYS A 95 -23.38 -13.99 10.93
C LYS A 95 -22.86 -12.59 10.59
N GLN A 96 -23.69 -11.58 10.80
CA GLN A 96 -23.31 -10.18 10.64
C GLN A 96 -23.87 -9.33 11.79
N ALA A 97 -23.08 -8.38 12.27
CA ALA A 97 -23.50 -7.41 13.27
C ALA A 97 -22.93 -6.03 12.92
N TYR A 98 -23.66 -4.99 13.29
CA TYR A 98 -23.28 -3.60 13.04
C TYR A 98 -23.09 -2.88 14.36
N PHE A 99 -22.13 -1.96 14.42
CA PHE A 99 -21.85 -1.14 15.58
C PHE A 99 -21.27 0.21 15.17
N VAL A 100 -21.23 1.16 16.11
CA VAL A 100 -20.58 2.45 15.90
C VAL A 100 -19.24 2.52 16.62
N ASP A 101 -18.28 3.18 15.97
CA ASP A 101 -17.08 3.66 16.65
C ASP A 101 -17.32 5.06 17.30
N PRO A 102 -16.34 5.64 18.01
CA PRO A 102 -16.49 6.95 18.66
C PRO A 102 -16.79 8.14 17.74
N ASP A 103 -16.32 8.12 16.49
CA ASP A 103 -16.67 9.15 15.50
C ASP A 103 -18.04 8.88 14.84
N GLY A 104 -18.63 7.72 15.15
CA GLY A 104 -19.91 7.29 14.62
C GLY A 104 -19.81 6.67 13.24
N ASN A 105 -18.66 6.14 12.82
CA ASN A 105 -18.61 5.32 11.62
C ASN A 105 -19.44 4.05 11.80
N ILE A 106 -20.05 3.55 10.73
CA ILE A 106 -20.78 2.29 10.76
C ILE A 106 -19.80 1.16 10.49
N ILE A 107 -19.54 0.37 11.50
CA ILE A 107 -18.68 -0.79 11.38
C ILE A 107 -19.54 -2.04 11.27
N GLU A 108 -19.28 -2.86 10.27
CA GLU A 108 -19.82 -4.19 10.11
C GLU A 108 -18.78 -5.23 10.54
N MET A 109 -19.22 -6.21 11.31
CA MET A 109 -18.46 -7.44 11.55
C MET A 109 -19.17 -8.58 10.84
N LEU A 110 -18.43 -9.29 9.99
CA LEU A 110 -18.96 -10.31 9.11
C LEU A 110 -18.22 -11.64 9.29
N GLU A 111 -18.95 -12.70 9.63
CA GLU A 111 -18.43 -14.05 9.68
C GLU A 111 -18.22 -14.57 8.25
N ARG A 112 -16.97 -14.92 7.91
CA ARG A 112 -16.60 -15.59 6.66
C ARG A 112 -15.46 -16.59 6.92
N PRO A 113 -15.39 -17.69 6.16
CA PRO A 113 -14.24 -18.59 6.20
C PRO A 113 -12.93 -17.82 5.93
N PHE A 114 -11.88 -18.13 6.69
CA PHE A 114 -10.55 -17.62 6.38
C PHE A 114 -10.03 -18.28 5.10
N ASN A 115 -9.66 -17.46 4.11
CA ASN A 115 -9.16 -17.93 2.81
C ASN A 115 -7.63 -17.87 2.70
N GLY A 116 -6.91 -17.69 3.81
CA GLY A 116 -5.44 -17.67 3.84
C GLY A 116 -4.82 -19.06 3.99
N GLU A 117 -3.52 -19.16 3.70
CA GLU A 117 -2.72 -20.40 3.85
C GLU A 117 -2.25 -20.64 5.30
N GLU A 118 -2.37 -19.65 6.17
CA GLU A 118 -1.98 -19.72 7.59
C GLU A 118 -3.03 -20.46 8.44
N GLU A 119 -2.62 -20.99 9.59
CA GLU A 119 -3.56 -21.55 10.57
C GLU A 119 -4.59 -20.48 10.98
N GLU A 120 -5.86 -20.86 11.02
CA GLU A 120 -6.97 -20.00 11.42
C GLU A 120 -6.75 -19.53 12.87
N GLY A 121 -6.16 -18.34 13.02
CA GLY A 121 -5.98 -17.69 14.31
C GLY A 121 -7.30 -17.11 14.84
N LEU A 122 -7.42 -16.96 16.15
CA LEU A 122 -8.48 -16.15 16.75
C LEU A 122 -8.19 -14.67 16.46
N GLY A 123 -8.99 -14.02 15.62
CA GLY A 123 -8.83 -12.60 15.33
C GLY A 123 -9.57 -12.13 14.08
N TRP A 124 -9.38 -10.85 13.76
CA TRP A 124 -9.80 -10.26 12.50
C TRP A 124 -8.98 -10.82 11.33
N HIS A 125 -9.62 -11.05 10.19
CA HIS A 125 -8.96 -11.52 8.96
C HIS A 125 -8.43 -10.37 8.12
N ASP A 126 -9.29 -9.38 7.85
CA ASP A 126 -9.03 -8.21 7.00
C ASP A 126 -10.23 -7.24 7.01
N VAL A 127 -10.10 -6.16 6.23
CA VAL A 127 -11.25 -5.39 5.75
C VAL A 127 -11.78 -6.04 4.46
N GLY A 128 -13.02 -6.50 4.51
CA GLY A 128 -13.72 -7.04 3.35
C GLY A 128 -14.41 -5.96 2.52
N GLU A 129 -14.89 -4.89 3.17
CA GLU A 129 -15.67 -3.85 2.50
C GLU A 129 -15.34 -2.44 3.00
N ILE A 130 -15.34 -1.47 2.09
CA ILE A 130 -15.25 -0.03 2.39
C ILE A 130 -16.28 0.72 1.56
N GLY A 131 -17.07 1.57 2.23
CA GLY A 131 -18.06 2.43 1.58
C GLY A 131 -17.41 3.53 0.75
N LEU A 132 -17.88 3.70 -0.50
CA LEU A 132 -17.50 4.80 -1.39
C LEU A 132 -18.75 5.54 -1.88
N PRO A 133 -19.24 6.55 -1.12
CA PRO A 133 -20.34 7.40 -1.54
C PRO A 133 -20.03 8.19 -2.80
N VAL A 134 -20.95 8.21 -3.76
CA VAL A 134 -20.83 8.90 -5.05
C VAL A 134 -22.19 9.42 -5.53
N LEU A 135 -22.23 10.41 -6.41
CA LEU A 135 -23.48 10.91 -7.01
C LEU A 135 -24.05 9.94 -8.05
N THR A 136 -23.17 9.36 -8.87
CA THR A 136 -23.54 8.45 -9.97
C THR A 136 -22.71 7.16 -9.88
N ILE A 137 -23.38 6.03 -9.62
CA ILE A 137 -22.72 4.72 -9.49
C ILE A 137 -21.99 4.34 -10.78
N THR A 138 -22.67 4.42 -11.92
CA THR A 138 -22.12 4.01 -13.23
C THR A 138 -20.91 4.81 -13.66
N ASP A 139 -20.85 6.10 -13.33
CA ASP A 139 -19.70 6.94 -13.66
C ASP A 139 -18.47 6.50 -12.86
N MET A 140 -18.66 6.21 -11.56
CA MET A 140 -17.58 5.69 -10.72
C MET A 140 -17.12 4.30 -11.18
N GLU A 141 -18.04 3.39 -11.51
CA GLU A 141 -17.69 2.07 -12.07
C GLU A 141 -16.86 2.20 -13.35
N GLN A 142 -17.22 3.11 -14.27
CA GLN A 142 -16.48 3.36 -15.50
C GLN A 142 -15.06 3.88 -15.23
N GLU A 143 -14.88 4.75 -14.25
CA GLU A 143 -13.55 5.23 -13.84
C GLU A 143 -12.71 4.12 -13.20
N LEU A 144 -13.30 3.34 -12.29
CA LEU A 144 -12.61 2.24 -11.61
C LEU A 144 -12.23 1.11 -12.57
N ASN A 145 -13.06 0.81 -13.57
CA ASN A 145 -12.78 -0.21 -14.60
C ASN A 145 -11.51 0.09 -15.42
N LYS A 146 -11.02 1.33 -15.38
CA LYS A 146 -9.74 1.70 -16.01
C LYS A 146 -8.54 1.22 -15.20
N ILE A 147 -8.68 0.91 -13.92
CA ILE A 147 -7.56 0.57 -13.04
C ILE A 147 -7.72 -0.79 -12.34
N LEU A 148 -8.95 -1.26 -12.17
CA LEU A 148 -9.30 -2.46 -11.44
C LEU A 148 -10.23 -3.35 -12.26
N ARG A 149 -10.21 -4.64 -11.92
CA ARG A 149 -11.18 -5.61 -12.42
C ARG A 149 -12.34 -5.71 -11.44
N ASN A 150 -13.55 -5.74 -11.97
CA ASN A 150 -14.76 -6.02 -11.21
C ASN A 150 -15.29 -7.40 -11.59
N GLU A 151 -15.56 -8.24 -10.60
CA GLU A 151 -16.22 -9.54 -10.74
C GLU A 151 -17.68 -9.52 -10.24
N GLN A 152 -18.09 -8.42 -9.58
CA GLN A 152 -19.45 -8.22 -9.13
C GLN A 152 -20.37 -7.82 -10.30
N ILE A 153 -21.57 -8.39 -10.31
CA ILE A 153 -22.55 -8.22 -11.39
C ILE A 153 -23.74 -7.36 -10.94
N ASP A 154 -24.04 -7.36 -9.64
CA ASP A 154 -25.19 -6.65 -9.08
C ASP A 154 -24.88 -5.17 -8.88
N SER A 155 -25.50 -4.34 -9.72
CA SER A 155 -25.40 -2.89 -9.69
C SER A 155 -26.78 -2.26 -9.94
N SER A 156 -27.03 -1.13 -9.28
CA SER A 156 -28.26 -0.34 -9.40
C SER A 156 -27.92 1.16 -9.43
N GLU A 157 -28.92 2.01 -9.72
CA GLU A 157 -28.72 3.46 -9.71
C GLU A 157 -28.31 4.04 -8.34
N THR A 158 -28.47 3.27 -7.26
CA THR A 158 -28.26 3.77 -5.90
C THR A 158 -27.22 3.00 -5.09
N PHE A 159 -26.76 1.86 -5.59
CA PHE A 159 -25.93 0.92 -4.86
C PHE A 159 -25.29 -0.10 -5.80
N ALA A 160 -24.02 -0.41 -5.60
CA ALA A 160 -23.32 -1.52 -6.25
C ALA A 160 -22.17 -2.03 -5.37
N PHE A 161 -21.90 -3.34 -5.43
CA PHE A 161 -20.62 -3.88 -5.00
C PHE A 161 -19.64 -3.82 -6.17
N TYR A 162 -18.40 -3.38 -5.93
CA TYR A 162 -17.36 -3.30 -6.94
C TYR A 162 -16.07 -3.95 -6.43
N GLY A 163 -15.59 -5.01 -7.06
CA GLY A 163 -14.41 -5.76 -6.62
C GLY A 163 -14.56 -7.25 -6.87
N ASP A 164 -14.10 -8.08 -5.95
CA ASP A 164 -14.23 -9.55 -6.01
C ASP A 164 -14.43 -10.16 -4.62
N THR A 165 -14.31 -11.48 -4.50
CA THR A 165 -14.53 -12.20 -3.22
C THR A 165 -13.52 -11.84 -2.13
N GLN A 166 -12.37 -11.26 -2.50
CA GLN A 166 -11.32 -10.88 -1.55
C GLN A 166 -11.53 -9.49 -0.97
N GLY A 167 -12.31 -8.64 -1.63
CA GLY A 167 -12.65 -7.32 -1.13
C GLY A 167 -13.51 -6.55 -2.12
N VAL A 168 -14.34 -5.66 -1.59
CA VAL A 168 -15.26 -4.84 -2.38
C VAL A 168 -15.28 -3.39 -1.91
N PHE A 169 -15.51 -2.51 -2.87
CA PHE A 169 -15.98 -1.17 -2.67
C PHE A 169 -17.50 -1.18 -2.70
N VAL A 170 -18.11 -0.65 -1.65
CA VAL A 170 -19.56 -0.48 -1.59
C VAL A 170 -19.89 0.88 -2.16
N LEU A 171 -20.13 0.93 -3.47
CA LEU A 171 -20.54 2.15 -4.15
C LEU A 171 -21.97 2.47 -3.74
N VAL A 172 -22.18 3.63 -3.15
CA VAL A 172 -23.50 4.04 -2.64
C VAL A 172 -23.83 5.44 -3.12
N LYS A 173 -25.08 5.67 -3.52
CA LYS A 173 -25.50 7.01 -3.91
C LYS A 173 -25.50 7.95 -2.70
N GLU A 174 -24.86 9.11 -2.82
CA GLU A 174 -24.87 10.12 -1.77
C GLU A 174 -26.30 10.44 -1.33
N GLY A 175 -26.52 10.51 -0.01
CA GLY A 175 -27.84 10.70 0.59
C GLY A 175 -28.64 9.41 0.81
N ARG A 176 -28.30 8.28 0.15
CA ARG A 176 -28.92 6.98 0.47
C ARG A 176 -28.53 6.56 1.89
N HIS A 177 -29.48 6.04 2.65
CA HIS A 177 -29.22 5.60 4.02
C HIS A 177 -28.41 4.30 4.06
N TRP A 178 -27.45 4.24 4.99
CA TRP A 178 -26.68 3.04 5.27
C TRP A 178 -27.47 2.09 6.17
N TYR A 179 -27.78 0.90 5.69
CA TYR A 179 -28.32 -0.17 6.53
C TYR A 179 -27.38 -0.46 7.72
N PRO A 180 -27.89 -0.74 8.93
CA PRO A 180 -29.30 -0.76 9.36
C PRO A 180 -29.81 0.61 9.90
N THR A 181 -29.16 1.70 9.53
CA THR A 181 -29.42 3.05 10.06
C THR A 181 -30.17 3.93 9.07
N GLU A 182 -30.68 5.07 9.55
CA GLU A 182 -31.20 6.16 8.72
C GLU A 182 -30.11 7.20 8.38
N ARG A 183 -28.82 6.87 8.54
CA ARG A 183 -27.73 7.82 8.29
C ARG A 183 -27.43 7.91 6.80
N PRO A 184 -27.51 9.10 6.19
CA PRO A 184 -27.21 9.27 4.78
C PRO A 184 -25.73 9.03 4.50
N ALA A 185 -25.43 8.41 3.37
CA ALA A 185 -24.09 8.30 2.83
C ALA A 185 -23.55 9.69 2.47
N ILE A 186 -22.39 10.05 3.02
CA ILE A 186 -21.69 11.31 2.75
C ILE A 186 -20.25 11.04 2.36
N CYS A 187 -19.70 11.86 1.46
CA CYS A 187 -18.32 11.71 1.02
C CYS A 187 -17.35 12.19 2.10
N SER A 188 -16.43 11.32 2.51
CA SER A 188 -15.31 11.65 3.41
C SER A 188 -13.99 11.30 2.72
N PRO A 189 -12.85 11.95 3.01
CA PRO A 189 -11.58 11.59 2.39
C PRO A 189 -11.17 10.15 2.67
N ILE A 190 -10.77 9.43 1.63
CA ILE A 190 -10.31 8.03 1.72
C ILE A 190 -9.11 7.86 0.79
N LYS A 191 -8.04 7.25 1.31
CA LYS A 191 -6.99 6.68 0.48
C LYS A 191 -6.91 5.17 0.70
N ILE A 192 -6.90 4.41 -0.39
CA ILE A 192 -6.97 2.94 -0.38
C ILE A 192 -5.77 2.37 -1.14
N VAL A 193 -5.15 1.34 -0.60
CA VAL A 193 -4.18 0.51 -1.32
C VAL A 193 -4.77 -0.89 -1.49
N VAL A 194 -4.87 -1.37 -2.73
CA VAL A 194 -5.47 -2.68 -3.06
C VAL A 194 -4.59 -3.50 -3.98
N SER A 195 -4.80 -4.82 -4.00
CA SER A 195 -4.21 -5.71 -5.01
C SER A 195 -4.96 -5.64 -6.35
N GLY A 196 -4.24 -5.84 -7.45
CA GLY A 196 -4.82 -5.95 -8.79
C GLY A 196 -3.86 -6.53 -9.83
N ASP A 197 -4.30 -6.59 -11.09
CA ASP A 197 -3.55 -7.22 -12.18
C ASP A 197 -2.37 -6.37 -12.70
N ARG A 198 -2.38 -5.08 -12.38
CA ARG A 198 -1.36 -4.10 -12.77
C ARG A 198 -1.27 -2.98 -11.73
N ASP A 199 -0.11 -2.34 -11.64
CA ASP A 199 0.02 -1.13 -10.85
C ASP A 199 -0.74 0.03 -11.48
N ALA A 200 -1.43 0.80 -10.64
CA ALA A 200 -2.15 1.98 -11.06
C ALA A 200 -2.29 2.96 -9.89
N THR A 201 -2.46 4.23 -10.21
CA THR A 201 -2.85 5.25 -9.23
C THR A 201 -4.03 6.01 -9.80
N PHE A 202 -5.06 6.17 -8.98
CA PHE A 202 -6.28 6.85 -9.31
C PHE A 202 -6.56 7.90 -8.25
N LYS A 203 -6.75 9.13 -8.68
CA LYS A 203 -7.21 10.22 -7.83
C LYS A 203 -8.43 10.81 -8.50
N HIS A 204 -9.59 10.70 -7.85
CA HIS A 204 -10.82 11.22 -8.43
C HIS A 204 -10.77 12.76 -8.45
N LYS A 205 -11.30 13.37 -9.52
CA LYS A 205 -11.33 14.83 -9.69
C LYS A 205 -12.29 15.53 -8.73
N ASP A 206 -13.46 14.92 -8.50
CA ASP A 206 -14.56 15.52 -7.74
C ASP A 206 -14.75 14.93 -6.33
N TYR A 207 -14.21 13.74 -6.05
CA TYR A 207 -14.35 13.08 -4.75
C TYR A 207 -12.98 13.01 -4.08
N PRO A 208 -12.91 13.06 -2.74
CA PRO A 208 -11.65 13.01 -2.02
C PRO A 208 -11.11 11.57 -1.90
N TYR A 209 -11.10 10.84 -3.02
CA TYR A 209 -10.70 9.43 -3.11
C TYR A 209 -9.39 9.29 -3.86
N GLU A 210 -8.46 8.56 -3.25
CA GLU A 210 -7.21 8.12 -3.86
C GLU A 210 -7.12 6.59 -3.75
N ILE A 211 -6.89 5.90 -4.86
CA ILE A 211 -6.77 4.44 -4.92
C ILE A 211 -5.42 4.11 -5.57
N ILE A 212 -4.62 3.33 -4.88
CA ILE A 212 -3.35 2.79 -5.36
C ILE A 212 -3.53 1.30 -5.55
N VAL A 213 -3.41 0.85 -6.80
CA VAL A 213 -3.43 -0.57 -7.14
C VAL A 213 -2.00 -1.07 -7.18
N ARG A 214 -1.74 -2.18 -6.51
CA ARG A 214 -0.44 -2.86 -6.51
C ARG A 214 -0.55 -4.21 -7.18
N LYS A 215 0.32 -4.45 -8.15
CA LYS A 215 0.41 -5.76 -8.78
C LYS A 215 1.10 -6.74 -7.84
N GLU A 216 0.42 -7.83 -7.51
CA GLU A 216 1.07 -8.94 -6.81
C GLU A 216 1.98 -9.71 -7.77
N TRP A 217 3.16 -10.09 -7.29
CA TRP A 217 4.04 -10.98 -8.03
C TRP A 217 3.39 -12.36 -8.08
N THR A 218 3.27 -12.93 -9.28
CA THR A 218 2.71 -14.28 -9.46
C THR A 218 3.73 -15.33 -9.00
N GLY A 219 3.31 -16.28 -8.16
CA GLY A 219 4.16 -17.39 -7.70
C GLY A 219 4.19 -17.50 -6.17
N SER A 220 5.27 -18.02 -5.61
CA SER A 220 5.41 -18.26 -4.16
C SER A 220 5.81 -17.04 -3.34
N VAL A 221 6.03 -15.88 -3.97
CA VAL A 221 6.48 -14.66 -3.28
C VAL A 221 5.45 -13.57 -3.53
N PRO A 222 4.54 -13.30 -2.58
CA PRO A 222 3.49 -12.28 -2.74
C PRO A 222 4.01 -10.86 -2.46
N ALA A 223 5.20 -10.54 -2.95
CA ALA A 223 5.72 -9.18 -2.86
C ALA A 223 4.95 -8.26 -3.82
N VAL A 224 4.79 -7.00 -3.44
CA VAL A 224 4.22 -5.94 -4.31
C VAL A 224 5.29 -4.98 -4.83
N GLN A 225 6.49 -5.01 -4.24
CA GLN A 225 7.61 -4.12 -4.59
C GLN A 225 8.93 -4.77 -4.14
N PHE A 226 10.03 -4.43 -4.81
CA PHE A 226 11.38 -4.87 -4.44
C PHE A 226 12.34 -3.67 -4.32
N ARG A 227 13.20 -3.71 -3.30
CA ARG A 227 14.24 -2.71 -3.05
C ARG A 227 15.53 -3.37 -2.59
N ILE A 228 16.66 -2.82 -3.03
CA ILE A 228 17.98 -3.08 -2.42
C ILE A 228 18.42 -1.79 -1.72
N ALA A 229 18.67 -1.86 -0.42
CA ALA A 229 19.25 -0.74 0.34
C ALA A 229 20.76 -0.94 0.48
N ARG A 230 21.55 0.10 0.18
CA ARG A 230 23.01 0.11 0.30
C ARG A 230 23.49 1.31 1.12
N PRO A 231 24.17 1.09 2.26
CA PRO A 231 24.75 2.19 3.02
C PRO A 231 25.99 2.78 2.31
N THR A 232 26.23 4.06 2.50
CA THR A 232 27.39 4.81 1.97
C THR A 232 27.86 5.86 2.97
N ASN A 233 29.12 6.28 2.86
CA ASN A 233 29.67 7.44 3.58
C ASN A 233 29.87 8.65 2.65
N GLN A 234 29.33 8.61 1.43
CA GLN A 234 29.52 9.66 0.42
C GLN A 234 28.30 9.78 -0.50
N LEU A 235 27.12 9.92 0.11
CA LEU A 235 25.81 9.95 -0.55
C LEU A 235 25.75 10.94 -1.72
N GLU A 236 26.31 12.14 -1.57
CA GLU A 236 26.34 13.16 -2.64
C GLU A 236 27.05 12.68 -3.91
N LYS A 237 28.12 11.89 -3.79
CA LYS A 237 28.82 11.34 -4.95
C LYS A 237 28.02 10.24 -5.62
N LEU A 238 27.29 9.42 -4.85
CA LEU A 238 26.40 8.42 -5.40
C LEU A 238 25.23 9.06 -6.14
N ILE A 239 24.65 10.12 -5.57
CA ILE A 239 23.62 10.94 -6.21
C ILE A 239 24.12 11.39 -7.59
N ASP A 240 25.29 12.03 -7.66
CA ASP A 240 25.82 12.52 -8.93
C ASP A 240 26.12 11.35 -9.91
N PHE A 241 26.74 10.28 -9.43
CA PHE A 241 27.04 9.11 -10.24
C PHE A 241 25.79 8.48 -10.87
N TYR A 242 24.74 8.24 -10.09
CA TYR A 242 23.55 7.52 -10.56
C TYR A 242 22.52 8.43 -11.23
N GLU A 243 22.27 9.64 -10.73
CA GLU A 243 21.30 10.58 -11.33
C GLU A 243 21.91 11.28 -12.55
N THR A 244 23.06 11.94 -12.38
CA THR A 244 23.70 12.64 -13.50
C THR A 244 24.36 11.64 -14.44
N GLY A 245 25.24 10.78 -13.91
CA GLY A 245 26.08 9.87 -14.69
C GLY A 245 25.28 8.78 -15.41
N VAL A 246 24.56 7.94 -14.66
CA VAL A 246 23.74 6.85 -15.23
C VAL A 246 22.44 7.40 -15.83
N GLY A 247 21.79 8.37 -15.17
CA GLY A 247 20.52 8.94 -15.63
C GLY A 247 19.29 8.37 -14.92
N LEU A 248 19.44 7.82 -13.71
CA LEU A 248 18.31 7.29 -12.95
C LEU A 248 17.45 8.41 -12.33
N GLU A 249 16.16 8.15 -12.20
CA GLU A 249 15.20 9.09 -11.62
C GLU A 249 15.09 8.90 -10.10
N ARG A 250 15.15 10.01 -9.35
CA ARG A 250 14.86 10.02 -7.91
C ARG A 250 13.36 9.89 -7.69
N ILE A 251 12.97 8.83 -6.98
CA ILE A 251 11.56 8.52 -6.68
C ILE A 251 11.17 8.80 -5.22
N GLY A 252 12.14 9.11 -4.37
CA GLY A 252 11.94 9.43 -2.96
C GLY A 252 13.24 9.87 -2.30
N GLU A 253 13.10 10.62 -1.20
CA GLU A 253 14.21 11.04 -0.36
C GLU A 253 13.74 11.31 1.07
N PHE A 254 14.68 11.25 2.00
CA PHE A 254 14.51 11.69 3.37
C PHE A 254 15.85 12.25 3.89
N TRP A 255 15.75 13.22 4.80
CA TRP A 255 16.90 13.90 5.40
C TRP A 255 16.70 13.99 6.90
N GLN A 256 17.74 13.75 7.69
CA GLN A 256 17.74 13.82 9.16
C GLN A 256 16.63 12.98 9.79
N HIS A 257 16.28 11.85 9.18
CA HIS A 257 15.23 10.95 9.68
C HIS A 257 15.86 9.87 10.54
N GLU A 258 15.67 9.95 11.85
CA GLU A 258 16.21 8.99 12.83
C GLU A 258 17.74 8.81 12.73
N GLY A 259 18.46 9.89 12.40
CA GLY A 259 19.92 9.89 12.24
C GLY A 259 20.43 9.42 10.87
N TYR A 260 19.54 9.36 9.86
CA TYR A 260 19.88 8.98 8.50
C TYR A 260 19.40 9.99 7.45
N ASP A 261 20.20 10.09 6.39
CA ASP A 261 19.82 10.64 5.10
C ASP A 261 19.66 9.49 4.10
N GLY A 262 18.78 9.64 3.12
CA GLY A 262 18.66 8.64 2.07
C GLY A 262 17.90 9.10 0.84
N ILE A 263 18.23 8.45 -0.28
CA ILE A 263 17.58 8.65 -1.57
C ILE A 263 17.19 7.31 -2.17
N MET A 264 16.07 7.28 -2.89
CA MET A 264 15.61 6.13 -3.65
C MET A 264 15.64 6.46 -5.15
N LEU A 265 16.32 5.62 -5.93
CA LEU A 265 16.45 5.75 -7.39
C LEU A 265 15.77 4.61 -8.11
N GLY A 266 14.91 4.95 -9.07
CA GLY A 266 14.15 3.97 -9.85
C GLY A 266 15.01 3.13 -10.79
N LEU A 267 14.62 1.87 -10.98
CA LEU A 267 15.29 0.88 -11.83
C LEU A 267 14.28 0.15 -12.73
N PRO A 268 13.67 0.80 -13.74
CA PRO A 268 13.78 2.18 -14.21
C PRO A 268 12.60 3.08 -13.78
N ASP A 269 11.70 2.56 -12.93
CA ASP A 269 10.54 3.27 -12.38
C ASP A 269 10.50 3.10 -10.85
N SER A 270 9.36 3.38 -10.21
CA SER A 270 9.24 3.26 -8.76
C SER A 270 9.10 1.82 -8.24
N GLN A 271 8.82 0.83 -9.06
CA GLN A 271 8.51 -0.55 -8.61
C GLN A 271 9.75 -1.32 -8.16
N TYR A 272 10.89 -1.04 -8.77
CA TYR A 272 12.19 -1.58 -8.41
C TYR A 272 13.12 -0.40 -8.22
N HIS A 273 13.82 -0.36 -7.10
CA HIS A 273 14.70 0.77 -6.83
C HIS A 273 15.85 0.38 -5.94
N ILE A 274 16.90 1.18 -6.05
CA ILE A 274 18.00 1.17 -5.10
C ILE A 274 17.77 2.30 -4.13
N GLU A 275 17.95 2.01 -2.86
CA GLU A 275 18.05 3.02 -1.82
C GLU A 275 19.50 3.16 -1.40
N PHE A 276 19.98 4.40 -1.33
CA PHE A 276 21.24 4.72 -0.67
C PHE A 276 20.94 5.42 0.63
N THR A 277 21.54 4.94 1.72
CA THR A 277 21.41 5.54 3.05
C THR A 277 22.77 5.97 3.57
N GLN A 278 22.80 7.03 4.34
CA GLN A 278 23.99 7.52 5.03
C GLN A 278 23.60 7.91 6.45
N SER A 279 24.29 7.33 7.44
CA SER A 279 24.16 7.74 8.84
C SER A 279 24.92 9.03 9.12
N GLU A 280 24.52 9.75 10.16
CA GLU A 280 25.28 10.90 10.67
C GLU A 280 26.70 10.52 11.11
N GLU A 281 26.86 9.31 11.67
CA GLU A 281 28.16 8.76 12.03
C GLU A 281 28.81 8.01 10.86
N ILE A 282 30.11 8.21 10.63
CA ILE A 282 30.86 7.45 9.63
C ILE A 282 30.91 5.98 10.06
N MET A 283 30.46 5.09 9.18
CA MET A 283 30.42 3.65 9.44
C MET A 283 31.51 2.89 8.67
N GLU A 284 31.97 1.77 9.23
CA GLU A 284 32.82 0.84 8.49
C GLU A 284 31.96 0.03 7.51
N LEU A 285 32.22 0.20 6.21
CA LEU A 285 31.46 -0.45 5.14
C LEU A 285 32.20 -1.67 4.58
N PRO A 286 31.51 -2.79 4.30
CA PRO A 286 32.13 -3.92 3.64
C PRO A 286 32.57 -3.53 2.23
N ARG A 287 33.78 -3.94 1.84
CA ARG A 287 34.24 -3.77 0.45
C ARG A 287 33.43 -4.71 -0.46
N PRO A 288 32.80 -4.21 -1.53
CA PRO A 288 32.07 -5.07 -2.46
C PRO A 288 33.02 -6.07 -3.12
N THR A 289 32.48 -7.25 -3.43
CA THR A 289 33.15 -8.13 -4.40
C THR A 289 32.98 -7.54 -5.79
N LYS A 290 33.88 -7.88 -6.71
CA LYS A 290 33.80 -7.43 -8.10
C LYS A 290 32.60 -7.98 -8.89
N GLU A 291 31.87 -8.94 -8.32
CA GLU A 291 30.67 -9.54 -8.92
C GLU A 291 29.38 -9.08 -8.22
N HIS A 292 29.45 -8.08 -7.34
CA HIS A 292 28.28 -7.31 -6.96
C HIS A 292 27.98 -6.26 -8.03
N LEU A 293 27.08 -6.63 -8.93
CA LEU A 293 26.80 -5.88 -10.15
C LEU A 293 25.37 -5.34 -10.18
N PHE A 294 25.21 -4.06 -10.50
CA PHE A 294 23.96 -3.59 -11.11
C PHE A 294 24.08 -3.68 -12.63
N VAL A 295 23.32 -4.58 -13.24
CA VAL A 295 23.38 -4.84 -14.68
C VAL A 295 22.23 -4.13 -15.38
N PHE A 296 22.57 -3.19 -16.26
CA PHE A 296 21.62 -2.48 -17.10
C PHE A 296 21.71 -3.01 -18.53
N TYR A 297 20.64 -3.60 -19.01
CA TYR A 297 20.52 -4.06 -20.38
C TYR A 297 20.04 -2.92 -21.28
N VAL A 298 20.93 -2.46 -22.18
CA VAL A 298 20.66 -1.34 -23.08
C VAL A 298 20.80 -1.82 -24.52
N ALA A 299 19.67 -2.09 -25.17
CA ALA A 299 19.63 -2.67 -26.51
C ALA A 299 20.33 -1.80 -27.58
N ASN A 300 20.21 -0.47 -27.47
CA ASN A 300 20.85 0.46 -28.40
C ASN A 300 22.27 0.81 -27.92
N ARG A 301 23.26 0.37 -28.68
CA ARG A 301 24.68 0.65 -28.40
C ARG A 301 24.99 2.14 -28.28
N PHE A 302 24.39 3.00 -29.10
CA PHE A 302 24.66 4.44 -29.04
C PHE A 302 24.14 5.08 -27.76
N GLU A 303 22.97 4.66 -27.28
CA GLU A 303 22.44 5.13 -25.99
C GLU A 303 23.31 4.64 -24.82
N ARG A 304 23.75 3.38 -24.87
CA ARG A 304 24.71 2.82 -23.91
C ARG A 304 26.02 3.60 -23.89
N ASP A 305 26.60 3.87 -25.06
CA ASP A 305 27.87 4.59 -25.20
C ASP A 305 27.75 6.06 -24.74
N LYS A 306 26.57 6.69 -24.84
CA LYS A 306 26.33 8.03 -24.24
C LYS A 306 26.48 8.01 -22.72
N ILE A 307 25.94 6.99 -22.05
CA ILE A 307 26.06 6.82 -20.59
C ILE A 307 27.54 6.61 -20.21
N VAL A 308 28.23 5.71 -20.91
CA VAL A 308 29.67 5.46 -20.70
C VAL A 308 30.49 6.75 -20.84
N ASN A 309 30.25 7.52 -21.91
CA ASN A 309 30.97 8.77 -22.15
C ASN A 309 30.68 9.81 -21.07
N ARG A 310 29.44 9.89 -20.57
CA ARG A 310 29.08 10.79 -19.48
C ARG A 310 29.84 10.46 -18.20
N LEU A 311 29.84 9.18 -17.81
CA LEU A 311 30.60 8.69 -16.66
C LEU A 311 32.11 8.91 -16.82
N ALA A 312 32.65 8.71 -18.02
CA ALA A 312 34.07 8.99 -18.31
C ALA A 312 34.42 10.48 -18.18
N CYS A 313 33.53 11.39 -18.58
CA CYS A 313 33.70 12.83 -18.34
C CYS A 313 33.66 13.22 -16.86
N MET A 314 32.99 12.41 -16.04
CA MET A 314 32.96 12.51 -14.57
C MET A 314 34.13 11.76 -13.91
N SER A 315 35.10 11.29 -14.71
CA SER A 315 36.29 10.54 -14.28
C SER A 315 36.06 9.09 -13.85
N TYR A 316 34.87 8.52 -14.06
CA TYR A 316 34.60 7.09 -13.88
C TYR A 316 34.93 6.33 -15.16
N ARG A 317 35.97 5.51 -15.11
CA ARG A 317 36.50 4.78 -16.27
C ARG A 317 36.02 3.34 -16.28
N GLU A 318 36.06 2.73 -17.46
CA GLU A 318 35.86 1.30 -17.60
C GLU A 318 36.94 0.52 -16.81
N VAL A 319 36.50 -0.54 -16.14
CA VAL A 319 37.34 -1.51 -15.45
C VAL A 319 37.13 -2.90 -16.04
N GLU A 320 38.15 -3.76 -15.94
CA GLU A 320 38.01 -5.15 -16.39
C GLU A 320 36.99 -5.91 -15.51
N PRO A 321 36.00 -6.60 -16.13
CA PRO A 321 35.06 -7.43 -15.40
C PRO A 321 35.75 -8.67 -14.82
N GLU A 322 35.29 -9.15 -13.65
CA GLU A 322 35.81 -10.38 -13.06
C GLU A 322 35.29 -11.60 -13.81
N ASN A 323 33.98 -11.64 -14.13
CA ASN A 323 33.42 -12.61 -15.06
C ASN A 323 33.58 -12.15 -16.54
N PRO A 324 34.34 -12.89 -17.38
CA PRO A 324 34.58 -12.51 -18.78
C PRO A 324 33.31 -12.43 -19.66
N TYR A 325 32.19 -12.97 -19.20
CA TYR A 325 30.90 -12.82 -19.87
C TYR A 325 30.54 -11.33 -20.07
N TRP A 326 30.81 -10.47 -19.09
CA TRP A 326 30.46 -9.06 -19.16
C TRP A 326 31.29 -8.27 -20.16
N GLY A 327 32.47 -8.76 -20.54
CA GLY A 327 33.27 -8.20 -21.63
C GLY A 327 32.67 -8.45 -23.03
N ARG A 328 31.65 -9.30 -23.15
CA ARG A 328 30.99 -9.63 -24.43
C ARG A 328 29.96 -8.57 -24.82
N GLY A 329 30.40 -7.34 -24.97
CA GLY A 329 29.55 -6.21 -25.34
C GLY A 329 28.96 -5.46 -24.15
N GLY A 330 29.46 -5.69 -22.93
CA GLY A 330 29.23 -4.82 -21.77
C GLY A 330 30.41 -3.90 -21.50
N VAL A 331 30.15 -2.83 -20.75
CA VAL A 331 31.17 -1.93 -20.19
C VAL A 331 30.96 -1.92 -18.68
N THR A 332 32.01 -2.23 -17.92
CA THR A 332 31.94 -2.30 -16.45
C THR A 332 32.58 -1.06 -15.83
N ILE A 333 31.90 -0.40 -14.90
CA ILE A 333 32.36 0.84 -14.26
C ILE A 333 32.17 0.71 -12.76
N GLU A 334 33.16 1.15 -11.98
CA GLU A 334 33.05 1.26 -10.53
C GLU A 334 32.39 2.60 -10.15
N ASP A 335 31.43 2.52 -9.23
CA ASP A 335 30.83 3.67 -8.59
C ASP A 335 31.74 4.22 -7.48
N PRO A 336 31.37 5.34 -6.82
CA PRO A 336 32.17 5.92 -5.75
C PRO A 336 32.55 4.95 -4.63
N ASP A 337 31.68 4.00 -4.29
CA ASP A 337 31.89 3.03 -3.20
C ASP A 337 32.62 1.77 -3.68
N GLY A 338 33.02 1.72 -4.95
CA GLY A 338 33.70 0.59 -5.58
C GLY A 338 32.77 -0.56 -5.97
N TRP A 339 31.45 -0.37 -5.89
CA TRP A 339 30.49 -1.32 -6.45
C TRP A 339 30.44 -1.14 -7.96
N ARG A 340 30.10 -2.20 -8.69
CA ARG A 340 30.19 -2.18 -10.15
C ARG A 340 28.82 -2.10 -10.79
N ILE A 341 28.74 -1.30 -11.84
CA ILE A 341 27.64 -1.37 -12.81
C ILE A 341 28.13 -2.02 -14.09
N VAL A 342 27.26 -2.74 -14.79
CA VAL A 342 27.51 -3.24 -16.14
C VAL A 342 26.47 -2.67 -17.08
N LEU A 343 26.93 -1.97 -18.11
CA LEU A 343 26.08 -1.46 -19.20
C LEU A 343 26.15 -2.42 -20.39
N MET A 344 25.29 -3.44 -20.38
CA MET A 344 25.33 -4.56 -21.31
C MET A 344 24.52 -4.27 -22.58
N ASN A 345 25.14 -4.39 -23.75
CA ASN A 345 24.45 -4.17 -25.02
C ASN A 345 23.67 -5.40 -25.50
N THR A 346 22.50 -5.64 -24.91
CA THR A 346 21.50 -6.63 -25.35
C THR A 346 20.11 -6.16 -24.93
N ALA A 347 19.06 -6.80 -25.44
CA ALA A 347 17.67 -6.51 -25.09
C ALA A 347 17.25 -6.98 -23.68
N GLY A 348 18.14 -7.70 -22.97
CA GLY A 348 17.83 -8.36 -21.71
C GLY A 348 17.90 -9.87 -21.84
N ILE A 349 17.33 -10.56 -20.85
CA ILE A 349 17.17 -12.02 -20.81
C ILE A 349 15.82 -12.40 -21.42
#